data_AF-A0A086A043-F1
#
_entry.id   AF-A0A086A043-F1
#
_cell.length_a   1.000
_cell.length_b   1.000
_cell.length_c   1.000
_cell.angle_alpha   90.00
_cell.angle_beta   90.00
_cell.angle_gamma   90.00
#
_symmetry.space_group_name_H-M   'P 1'
#
loop_
_entity.id
_entity.type
_entity.pdbx_description
1 polymer ?
#
loop_
_entity_poly.entity_id
_entity_poly.type
_entity_poly.pdbx_seq_one_letter_code
_entity_poly.pdbx_strand_id
1 'polypeptide(L)'
;MFSIIVFSLLIACKKEIKEIRKTEETEAAKNKYKITLVFPDTVYVNESYNGRIDYENYLDTITTSLEDVEKARFLEYAFLITKDKSYGDDYLNKVAKDTFVAESNRMIPLYNIKFDKLGLNYFDGFITDEVMIENGAKNDKGESMTRIITDKFRLTRGVYVIERNNRADNKKHGTNF
;
A
#
# COMPACT_ATOMS: atom_id res chain seq x y z
N MET A 1 -39.25 -6.01 -28.21
CA MET A 1 -39.21 -6.45 -26.80
C MET A 1 -37.75 -6.74 -26.41
N PHE A 2 -36.90 -5.71 -26.29
CA PHE A 2 -35.48 -5.83 -25.94
C PHE A 2 -35.01 -4.51 -25.30
N SER A 3 -35.19 -4.33 -23.99
CA SER A 3 -34.69 -3.13 -23.29
C SER A 3 -34.57 -3.27 -21.76
N ILE A 4 -34.22 -4.46 -21.27
CA ILE A 4 -34.01 -4.67 -19.82
C ILE A 4 -32.82 -5.61 -19.58
N ILE A 5 -31.61 -5.25 -20.04
CA ILE A 5 -30.37 -5.98 -19.65
C ILE A 5 -29.23 -5.04 -19.22
N VAL A 6 -29.32 -3.73 -19.43
CA VAL A 6 -28.16 -2.82 -19.25
C VAL A 6 -27.98 -2.30 -17.80
N PHE A 7 -28.99 -2.42 -16.93
CA PHE A 7 -28.92 -1.82 -15.57
C PHE A 7 -28.25 -2.69 -14.49
N SER A 8 -28.00 -3.98 -14.76
CA SER A 8 -27.51 -4.92 -13.75
C SER A 8 -26.01 -4.83 -13.48
N LEU A 9 -25.22 -4.25 -14.39
CA LEU A 9 -23.75 -4.18 -14.28
C LEU A 9 -23.26 -3.12 -13.28
N LEU A 10 -24.06 -2.07 -13.01
CA LEU A 10 -23.65 -0.99 -12.10
C LEU A 10 -23.81 -1.35 -10.62
N ILE A 11 -24.64 -2.35 -10.28
CA ILE A 11 -24.88 -2.76 -8.90
C ILE A 11 -23.77 -3.68 -8.38
N ALA A 12 -23.14 -4.48 -9.26
CA ALA A 12 -22.08 -5.41 -8.89
C ALA A 12 -20.82 -4.69 -8.34
N CYS A 13 -20.42 -3.59 -8.97
CA CYS A 13 -19.20 -2.85 -8.61
C CYS A 13 -19.24 -2.25 -7.18
N LYS A 14 -20.42 -1.91 -6.66
CA LYS A 14 -20.57 -1.35 -5.29
C LYS A 14 -20.48 -2.40 -4.18
N LYS A 15 -20.74 -3.68 -4.48
CA LYS A 15 -20.77 -4.74 -3.47
C LYS A 15 -19.36 -5.21 -3.12
N GLU A 16 -18.50 -5.36 -4.12
CA GLU A 16 -17.11 -5.81 -3.93
C GLU A 16 -16.26 -4.81 -3.12
N ILE A 17 -16.43 -3.50 -3.36
CA ILE A 17 -15.69 -2.44 -2.63
C ILE A 17 -16.03 -2.43 -1.12
N LYS A 18 -17.28 -2.75 -0.75
CA LYS A 18 -17.71 -2.76 0.66
C LYS A 18 -17.15 -3.94 1.45
N GLU A 19 -16.96 -5.10 0.82
CA GLU A 19 -16.42 -6.27 1.51
C GLU A 19 -14.90 -6.16 1.74
N ILE A 20 -14.17 -5.51 0.83
CA ILE A 20 -12.71 -5.25 1.00
C ILE A 20 -12.43 -4.38 2.23
N ARG A 21 -13.16 -3.27 2.40
CA ARG A 21 -12.98 -2.37 3.55
C ARG A 21 -13.27 -3.05 4.89
N LYS A 22 -14.21 -3.98 4.91
CA LYS A 22 -14.65 -4.68 6.13
C LYS A 22 -13.59 -5.67 6.64
N THR A 23 -12.88 -6.33 5.74
CA THR A 23 -11.79 -7.26 6.10
C THR A 23 -10.55 -6.52 6.60
N GLU A 24 -10.18 -5.40 5.96
CA GLU A 24 -9.08 -4.52 6.39
C GLU A 24 -9.29 -4.00 7.85
N GLU A 25 -10.51 -3.60 8.20
CA GLU A 25 -10.86 -3.11 9.55
C GLU A 25 -10.84 -4.21 10.63
N THR A 26 -11.13 -5.46 10.26
CA THR A 26 -11.27 -6.56 11.25
C THR A 26 -9.91 -7.13 11.69
N GLU A 27 -8.88 -7.09 10.83
CA GLU A 27 -7.52 -7.50 11.19
C GLU A 27 -6.76 -6.39 11.93
N ALA A 28 -6.97 -5.12 11.55
CA ALA A 28 -6.43 -3.96 12.26
C ALA A 28 -6.99 -3.81 13.69
N ALA A 29 -8.17 -4.35 13.99
CA ALA A 29 -8.72 -4.35 15.35
C ALA A 29 -8.10 -5.43 16.26
N LYS A 30 -7.54 -6.51 15.69
CA LYS A 30 -6.89 -7.59 16.45
C LYS A 30 -5.41 -7.31 16.71
N ASN A 31 -4.77 -6.58 15.80
CA ASN A 31 -3.38 -6.23 15.87
C ASN A 31 -3.23 -4.77 16.29
N LYS A 32 -2.29 -4.42 17.17
CA LYS A 32 -2.14 -3.07 17.75
C LYS A 32 -1.54 -2.06 16.76
N TYR A 33 -2.09 -1.98 15.55
CA TYR A 33 -1.65 -1.06 14.52
C TYR A 33 -2.82 -0.34 13.85
N LYS A 34 -2.53 0.82 13.28
CA LYS A 34 -3.41 1.59 12.42
C LYS A 34 -2.67 1.84 11.10
N ILE A 35 -3.24 1.33 10.01
CA ILE A 35 -2.68 1.47 8.66
C ILE A 35 -3.73 2.15 7.80
N THR A 36 -3.34 3.17 7.04
CA THR A 36 -4.21 3.84 6.07
C THR A 36 -3.42 4.15 4.81
N LEU A 37 -3.77 3.49 3.70
CA LEU A 37 -3.23 3.81 2.39
C LEU A 37 -4.02 4.97 1.78
N VAL A 38 -3.39 6.13 1.69
CA VAL A 38 -3.91 7.34 1.05
C VAL A 38 -3.49 7.32 -0.42
N PHE A 39 -4.35 6.78 -1.26
CA PHE A 39 -4.15 6.68 -2.71
C PHE A 39 -5.51 6.75 -3.42
N PRO A 40 -5.58 7.27 -4.67
CA PRO A 40 -6.85 7.30 -5.41
C PRO A 40 -7.44 5.90 -5.63
N ASP A 41 -8.75 5.75 -5.37
CA ASP A 41 -9.47 4.49 -5.62
C ASP A 41 -9.61 4.19 -7.13
N THR A 42 -9.48 5.21 -7.98
CA THR A 42 -9.55 5.12 -9.45
C THR A 42 -8.43 5.93 -10.10
N VAL A 43 -7.77 5.37 -11.10
CA VAL A 43 -6.64 5.97 -11.83
C VAL A 43 -6.73 5.72 -13.33
N TYR A 44 -5.99 6.49 -14.12
CA TYR A 44 -5.84 6.28 -15.55
C TYR A 44 -4.65 5.37 -15.85
N VAL A 45 -4.81 4.52 -16.86
CA VAL A 45 -3.75 3.63 -17.33
C VAL A 45 -2.50 4.43 -17.76
N ASN A 46 -1.32 3.95 -17.38
CA ASN A 46 0.01 4.51 -17.65
C ASN A 46 0.30 5.92 -17.10
N GLU A 47 -0.61 6.49 -16.30
CA GLU A 47 -0.37 7.75 -15.60
C GLU A 47 0.30 7.53 -14.25
N SER A 48 1.17 8.46 -13.86
CA SER A 48 1.84 8.46 -12.56
C SER A 48 0.93 9.06 -11.49
N TYR A 49 0.85 8.38 -10.35
CA TYR A 49 0.16 8.86 -9.17
C TYR A 49 1.08 8.78 -7.95
N ASN A 50 0.88 9.71 -7.03
CA ASN A 50 1.54 9.71 -5.74
C ASN A 50 0.51 9.39 -4.66
N GLY A 51 0.97 8.83 -3.56
CA GLY A 51 0.20 8.62 -2.36
C GLY A 51 1.12 8.41 -1.17
N ARG A 52 0.57 7.85 -0.10
CA ARG A 52 1.34 7.49 1.09
C ARG A 52 0.61 6.45 1.91
N ILE A 53 1.34 5.77 2.77
CA ILE A 53 0.81 4.92 3.82
C ILE A 53 1.01 5.66 5.13
N ASP A 54 -0.08 6.01 5.80
CA ASP A 54 -0.07 6.47 7.17
C ASP A 54 -0.10 5.24 8.08
N TYR A 55 0.86 5.16 9.01
CA TYR A 55 1.16 3.97 9.80
C TYR A 55 1.38 4.34 11.28
N GLU A 56 0.83 3.56 12.20
CA GLU A 56 1.04 3.70 13.64
C GLU A 56 0.96 2.31 14.28
N ASN A 57 1.91 1.99 15.17
CA ASN A 57 1.90 0.73 15.94
C ASN A 57 2.50 0.93 17.34
N TYR A 58 2.63 -0.15 18.10
CA TYR A 58 3.21 -0.09 19.45
C TYR A 58 4.72 0.21 19.46
N LEU A 59 5.45 0.02 18.35
CA LEU A 59 6.88 0.34 18.26
C LEU A 59 7.14 1.86 18.34
N ASP A 60 6.12 2.69 18.08
CA ASP A 60 6.15 4.13 18.38
C ASP A 60 6.44 4.44 19.85
N THR A 61 6.13 3.51 20.77
CA THR A 61 6.43 3.67 22.20
C THR A 61 7.92 3.46 22.53
N ILE A 62 8.68 2.83 21.62
CA ILE A 62 10.11 2.60 21.77
C ILE A 62 10.89 3.80 21.22
N THR A 63 10.54 4.22 20.00
CA THR A 63 11.12 5.39 19.33
C THR A 63 10.14 6.01 18.33
N THR A 64 10.13 7.33 18.27
CA THR A 64 9.44 8.11 17.23
C THR A 64 10.40 8.72 16.21
N SER A 65 11.70 8.46 16.35
CA SER A 65 12.74 8.96 15.43
C SER A 65 13.27 7.81 14.58
N LEU A 66 13.47 8.08 13.29
CA LEU A 66 14.20 7.17 12.39
C LEU A 66 15.72 7.30 12.55
N GLU A 67 16.19 8.34 13.24
CA GLU A 67 17.61 8.71 13.39
C GLU A 67 18.14 8.51 14.83
N ASP A 68 17.37 7.86 15.70
CA ASP A 68 17.84 7.54 17.05
C ASP A 68 18.95 6.48 16.97
N VAL A 69 20.18 6.86 17.35
CA VAL A 69 21.36 6.00 17.26
C VAL A 69 21.29 4.83 18.25
N GLU A 70 20.65 5.01 19.40
CA GLU A 70 20.48 3.93 20.40
C GLU A 70 19.30 3.01 20.03
N LYS A 71 18.36 3.52 19.22
CA LYS A 71 17.11 2.86 18.83
C LYS A 71 16.79 3.08 17.37
N ALA A 72 17.62 2.56 16.48
CA ALA A 72 17.42 2.70 15.05
C ALA A 72 16.11 2.02 14.62
N ARG A 73 15.30 2.72 13.82
CA ARG A 73 14.03 2.20 13.30
C ARG A 73 14.03 2.18 11.78
N PHE A 74 13.69 1.03 11.22
CA PHE A 74 13.53 0.81 9.79
C PHE A 74 12.09 0.48 9.49
N LEU A 75 11.44 1.31 8.68
CA LEU A 75 10.06 1.13 8.27
C LEU A 75 10.00 1.19 6.75
N GLU A 76 9.55 0.10 6.14
CA GLU A 76 9.49 -0.04 4.69
C GLU A 76 8.22 -0.74 4.22
N TYR A 77 7.85 -0.49 2.97
CA TYR A 77 6.77 -1.19 2.27
C TYR A 77 7.30 -1.80 0.98
N ALA A 78 7.43 -3.12 0.96
CA ALA A 78 7.79 -3.89 -0.23
C ALA A 78 6.52 -4.43 -0.89
N PHE A 79 6.28 -4.12 -2.15
CA PHE A 79 5.02 -4.43 -2.81
C PHE A 79 5.17 -4.79 -4.29
N LEU A 80 4.06 -5.22 -4.86
CA LEU A 80 3.88 -5.38 -6.29
C LEU A 80 2.49 -4.91 -6.71
N ILE A 81 2.38 -4.53 -7.99
CA ILE A 81 1.11 -4.23 -8.64
C ILE A 81 0.66 -5.46 -9.42
N THR A 82 -0.55 -5.95 -9.15
CA THR A 82 -1.07 -7.18 -9.75
C THR A 82 -2.57 -7.14 -9.98
N LYS A 83 -3.05 -8.03 -10.85
CA LYS A 83 -4.48 -8.32 -11.02
C LYS A 83 -4.94 -9.55 -10.23
N ASP A 84 -3.99 -10.34 -9.75
CA ASP A 84 -4.22 -11.57 -9.01
C ASP A 84 -3.55 -11.48 -7.64
N LYS A 85 -4.25 -11.87 -6.59
CA LYS A 85 -3.76 -11.98 -5.21
C LYS A 85 -3.89 -13.40 -4.65
N SER A 86 -4.23 -14.37 -5.51
CA SER A 86 -4.39 -15.78 -5.19
C SER A 86 -3.04 -16.48 -5.05
N TYR A 87 -2.22 -15.99 -4.12
CA TYR A 87 -0.93 -16.56 -3.79
C TYR A 87 -0.61 -16.37 -2.30
N GLY A 88 0.27 -17.22 -1.78
CA GLY A 88 0.74 -17.16 -0.40
C GLY A 88 1.86 -16.13 -0.21
N ASP A 89 2.17 -15.89 1.06
CA ASP A 89 3.18 -14.91 1.49
C ASP A 89 4.57 -15.23 0.97
N ASP A 90 4.93 -16.51 0.85
CA ASP A 90 6.21 -16.96 0.28
C ASP A 90 6.42 -16.53 -1.17
N TYR A 91 5.34 -16.50 -1.96
CA TYR A 91 5.40 -16.01 -3.32
C TYR A 91 5.57 -14.49 -3.30
N LEU A 92 4.73 -13.78 -2.54
CA LEU A 92 4.77 -12.33 -2.43
C LEU A 92 6.16 -11.82 -1.99
N ASN A 93 6.79 -12.47 -1.00
CA ASN A 93 8.15 -12.17 -0.55
C ASN A 93 9.22 -12.32 -1.65
N LYS A 94 9.00 -13.18 -2.65
CA LYS A 94 9.95 -13.40 -3.76
C LYS A 94 9.72 -12.44 -4.92
N VAL A 95 8.50 -11.95 -5.10
CA VAL A 95 8.10 -11.20 -6.30
C VAL A 95 7.78 -9.73 -6.04
N ALA A 96 7.68 -9.30 -4.79
CA ALA A 96 7.67 -7.87 -4.45
C ALA A 96 9.01 -7.26 -4.89
N LYS A 97 8.95 -6.29 -5.79
CA LYS A 97 10.15 -5.69 -6.42
C LYS A 97 10.37 -4.25 -6.00
N ASP A 98 9.29 -3.54 -5.75
CA ASP A 98 9.33 -2.12 -5.43
C ASP A 98 9.26 -1.96 -3.91
N THR A 99 10.18 -1.16 -3.38
CA THR A 99 10.24 -0.84 -1.95
C THR A 99 10.27 0.66 -1.76
N PHE A 100 9.40 1.16 -0.88
CA PHE A 100 9.50 2.51 -0.35
C PHE A 100 9.88 2.47 1.12
N VAL A 101 10.79 3.36 1.50
CA VAL A 101 11.24 3.53 2.89
C VAL A 101 10.55 4.74 3.48
N ALA A 102 10.25 4.69 4.78
CA ALA A 102 9.56 5.75 5.47
C ALA A 102 10.36 7.07 5.52
N GLU A 103 9.65 8.19 5.38
CA GLU A 103 10.20 9.53 5.59
C GLU A 103 9.99 10.02 7.03
N SER A 104 9.09 9.38 7.77
CA SER A 104 8.92 9.57 9.22
C SER A 104 8.51 8.26 9.86
N ASN A 105 8.51 8.19 11.19
CA ASN A 105 8.08 7.01 11.93
C ASN A 105 6.59 6.63 11.70
N ARG A 106 5.82 7.45 10.97
CA ARG A 106 4.39 7.25 10.71
C ARG A 106 3.98 7.34 9.25
N MET A 107 4.93 7.51 8.33
CA MET A 107 4.60 7.77 6.92
C MET A 107 5.60 7.14 5.97
N ILE A 108 5.09 6.29 5.08
CA ILE A 108 5.82 5.74 3.93
C ILE A 108 5.27 6.41 2.66
N PRO A 109 6.08 7.16 1.91
CA PRO A 109 5.62 7.77 0.68
C PRO A 109 5.48 6.74 -0.44
N LEU A 110 4.57 7.00 -1.39
CA LEU A 110 4.46 6.26 -2.63
C LEU A 110 4.58 7.24 -3.80
N TYR A 111 5.63 7.12 -4.60
CA TYR A 111 5.90 8.05 -5.70
C TYR A 111 5.84 7.36 -7.06
N ASN A 112 5.32 8.07 -8.07
CA ASN A 112 5.34 7.63 -9.47
C ASN A 112 4.74 6.25 -9.72
N ILE A 113 3.70 5.89 -8.96
CA ILE A 113 3.00 4.62 -9.15
C ILE A 113 2.24 4.65 -10.47
N LYS A 114 2.42 3.61 -11.29
CA LYS A 114 1.77 3.46 -12.58
C LYS A 114 1.09 2.11 -12.69
N PHE A 115 -0.06 2.09 -13.35
CA PHE A 115 -0.80 0.88 -13.66
C PHE A 115 -0.84 0.68 -15.17
N ASP A 116 -0.39 -0.49 -15.64
CA ASP A 116 -0.29 -0.82 -17.06
C ASP A 116 -1.51 -1.60 -17.59
N LYS A 117 -2.36 -2.11 -16.68
CA LYS A 117 -3.51 -2.94 -17.02
C LYS A 117 -4.83 -2.33 -16.56
N LEU A 118 -5.83 -2.34 -17.46
CA LEU A 118 -7.18 -1.89 -17.16
C LEU A 118 -7.93 -2.80 -16.17
N GLY A 119 -8.93 -2.22 -15.50
CA GLY A 119 -9.79 -2.89 -14.53
C GLY A 119 -9.24 -2.86 -13.11
N LEU A 120 -9.71 -3.79 -12.27
CA LEU A 120 -9.26 -3.89 -10.88
C LEU A 120 -7.83 -4.43 -10.82
N ASN A 121 -6.96 -3.66 -10.18
CA ASN A 121 -5.59 -4.02 -9.82
C ASN A 121 -5.44 -3.88 -8.30
N TYR A 122 -4.35 -4.41 -7.76
CA TYR A 122 -4.06 -4.38 -6.35
C TYR A 122 -2.63 -3.88 -6.11
N PHE A 123 -2.48 -3.01 -5.12
CA PHE A 123 -1.27 -3.03 -4.30
C PHE A 123 -1.35 -4.27 -3.42
N ASP A 124 -0.33 -5.11 -3.46
CA ASP A 124 -0.19 -6.21 -2.52
C ASP A 124 1.27 -6.28 -2.07
N GLY A 125 1.48 -6.26 -0.76
CA GLY A 125 2.83 -6.12 -0.22
C GLY A 125 2.88 -6.28 1.29
N PHE A 126 4.08 -6.14 1.85
CA PHE A 126 4.33 -6.17 3.27
C PHE A 126 4.88 -4.84 3.76
N ILE A 127 4.30 -4.35 4.85
CA ILE A 127 4.96 -3.37 5.70
C ILE A 127 5.85 -4.14 6.66
N THR A 128 7.13 -3.79 6.70
CA THR A 128 8.11 -4.30 7.67
C THR A 128 8.54 -3.14 8.55
N ASP A 129 8.44 -3.31 9.87
CA ASP A 129 8.84 -2.33 10.87
C ASP A 129 9.79 -3.00 11.86
N GLU A 130 11.04 -2.54 11.86
CA GLU A 130 12.11 -3.08 12.69
C GLU A 130 12.65 -2.00 13.61
N VAL A 131 12.73 -2.29 14.91
CA VAL A 131 13.44 -1.46 15.88
C VAL A 131 14.62 -2.22 16.43
N MET A 132 15.81 -1.65 16.25
CA MET A 132 17.08 -2.16 16.75
C MET A 132 17.46 -1.38 18.00
N ILE A 133 17.60 -2.07 19.13
CA ILE A 133 17.89 -1.47 20.44
C ILE A 133 19.27 -1.91 20.89
N GLU A 134 20.19 -0.96 21.05
CA GLU A 134 21.46 -1.23 21.72
C GLU A 134 21.20 -1.50 23.20
N ASN A 135 21.65 -2.64 23.70
CA ASN A 135 21.37 -3.06 25.08
C ASN A 135 22.59 -2.98 26.01
N GLY A 136 23.72 -2.45 25.52
CA GLY A 136 24.98 -2.33 26.24
C GLY A 136 25.64 -3.67 26.61
N ALA A 137 25.02 -4.81 26.32
CA ALA A 137 25.59 -6.13 26.53
C ALA A 137 26.65 -6.42 25.46
N LYS A 138 27.62 -7.27 25.81
CA LYS A 138 28.66 -7.73 24.90
C LYS A 138 28.58 -9.24 24.75
N ASN A 139 28.82 -9.73 23.54
CA ASN A 139 28.97 -11.16 23.30
C ASN A 139 30.34 -11.67 23.80
N ASP A 140 30.60 -12.97 23.67
CA ASP A 140 31.86 -13.60 24.10
C ASP A 140 33.12 -13.05 23.40
N LYS A 141 32.95 -12.31 22.30
CA LYS A 141 34.02 -11.64 21.55
C LYS A 141 34.19 -10.17 21.94
N GLY A 142 33.38 -9.67 22.88
CA GLY A 142 33.39 -8.27 23.31
C GLY A 142 32.65 -7.30 22.38
N GLU A 143 31.91 -7.82 21.38
CA GLU A 143 31.12 -7.02 20.43
C GLU A 143 29.78 -6.64 21.06
N SER A 144 29.33 -5.40 20.84
CA SER A 144 28.04 -4.91 21.32
C SER A 144 26.90 -5.76 20.76
N MET A 145 25.94 -6.11 21.61
CA MET A 145 24.73 -6.82 21.23
C MET A 145 23.59 -5.84 20.96
N THR A 146 22.77 -6.19 19.96
CA THR A 146 21.58 -5.43 19.58
C THR A 146 20.38 -6.35 19.66
N ARG A 147 19.30 -5.87 20.28
CA ARG A 147 18.00 -6.54 20.23
C ARG A 147 17.21 -6.01 19.04
N ILE A 148 16.74 -6.90 18.18
CA ILE A 148 15.87 -6.54 17.05
C ILE A 148 14.44 -6.96 17.38
N ILE A 149 13.49 -6.05 17.21
CA ILE A 149 12.05 -6.31 17.29
C ILE A 149 11.48 -6.03 15.90
N THR A 150 10.89 -7.05 15.27
CA THR A 150 10.36 -6.97 13.91
C THR A 150 8.86 -7.26 13.92
N ASP A 151 8.11 -6.35 13.34
CA ASP A 151 6.70 -6.49 13.01
C ASP A 151 6.54 -6.53 11.48
N LYS A 152 5.69 -7.44 10.98
CA LYS A 152 5.44 -7.58 9.54
C LYS A 152 3.95 -7.78 9.27
N PHE A 153 3.40 -6.96 8.38
CA PHE A 153 1.97 -6.95 8.07
C PHE A 153 1.73 -6.95 6.57
N ARG A 154 0.83 -7.81 6.08
CA ARG A 154 0.40 -7.76 4.69
C ARG A 154 -0.60 -6.62 4.52
N LEU A 155 -0.38 -5.78 3.50
CA LEU A 155 -1.31 -4.73 3.09
C LEU A 155 -1.73 -5.00 1.65
N THR A 156 -3.03 -5.19 1.42
CA THR A 156 -3.59 -5.38 0.09
C THR A 156 -4.68 -4.34 -0.17
N ARG A 157 -4.56 -3.54 -1.23
CA ARG A 157 -5.57 -2.52 -1.60
C ARG A 157 -5.91 -2.54 -3.08
N GLY A 158 -7.20 -2.59 -3.39
CA GLY A 158 -7.71 -2.50 -4.76
C GLY A 158 -7.71 -1.07 -5.32
N VAL A 159 -7.34 -0.93 -6.59
CA VAL A 159 -7.40 0.31 -7.39
C VAL A 159 -8.02 0.00 -8.75
N TYR A 160 -9.00 0.79 -9.17
CA TYR A 160 -9.65 0.63 -10.46
C TYR A 160 -8.96 1.46 -11.54
N VAL A 161 -8.53 0.82 -12.63
CA VAL A 161 -7.76 1.45 -13.70
C VAL A 161 -8.63 1.61 -14.95
N ILE A 162 -8.72 2.83 -15.46
CA ILE A 162 -9.57 3.19 -16.60
C ILE A 162 -8.79 3.87 -17.72
N GLU A 163 -9.38 3.90 -18.92
CA GLU A 163 -8.86 4.71 -20.02
C GLU A 163 -9.19 6.19 -19.83
N ARG A 164 -8.28 7.06 -20.27
CA ARG A 164 -8.57 8.49 -20.40
C ARG A 164 -9.48 8.70 -21.61
N ASN A 165 -10.67 9.24 -21.40
CA ASN A 165 -11.64 9.42 -22.47
C ASN A 165 -11.35 10.72 -23.25
N ASN A 166 -10.59 10.64 -24.34
CA ASN A 166 -10.16 11.79 -25.16
C ASN A 166 -11.29 12.50 -25.93
N ARG A 167 -12.55 12.07 -25.81
CA ARG A 167 -13.69 12.64 -26.57
C ARG A 167 -14.19 13.98 -26.03
N ALA A 168 -13.79 14.40 -24.82
CA ALA A 168 -14.21 15.68 -24.25
C ALA A 168 -13.41 16.89 -24.78
N ASP A 169 -12.17 16.68 -25.24
CA ASP A 169 -11.29 17.78 -25.65
C ASP A 169 -11.45 18.16 -27.14
N ASN A 170 -11.85 17.23 -28.00
CA ASN A 170 -12.07 17.50 -29.43
C ASN A 170 -13.37 18.29 -29.73
N LYS A 171 -14.21 18.59 -28.74
CA LYS A 171 -15.37 19.49 -28.93
C LYS A 171 -15.06 20.98 -28.75
N LYS A 172 -13.84 21.36 -28.33
CA LYS A 172 -13.48 22.77 -28.10
C LYS A 172 -12.79 23.48 -29.28
N HIS A 173 -12.48 22.80 -30.38
CA HIS A 173 -11.81 23.40 -31.55
C HIS A 173 -12.57 23.23 -32.87
N GLY A 174 -13.88 22.99 -32.80
CA GLY A 174 -14.73 22.81 -33.97
C GLY A 174 -15.87 23.80 -34.06
N THR A 175 -15.60 25.11 -33.99
CA THR A 175 -16.43 26.17 -34.59
C THR A 175 -15.68 27.49 -34.55
N ASN A 176 -15.30 28.01 -35.72
CA ASN A 176 -15.60 29.38 -36.15
C ASN A 176 -15.27 29.51 -37.65
N PHE A 177 -16.36 29.62 -38.43
CA PHE A 177 -16.55 30.20 -39.76
C PHE A 177 -15.50 29.96 -40.86
#